data_AF-A0A2H9L301-F1
#
_entry.id   AF-A0A2H9L301-F1
#
_cell.length_a   1.000
_cell.length_b   1.000
_cell.length_c   1.000
_cell.angle_alpha   90.00
_cell.angle_beta   90.00
_cell.angle_gamma   90.00
#
_symmetry.space_group_name_H-M   'P 1'
#
loop_
_entity.id
_entity.type
_entity.pdbx_description
1 polymer ?
#
loop_
_entity_poly.entity_id
_entity_poly.type
_entity_poly.pdbx_seq_one_letter_code
_entity_poly.pdbx_strand_id
1 'polypeptide(L)' 'MAAPVAKKVEGWKAKKWYQLVAPKVLGGGDIALIPASDDEHIINRIVKIPLKEVT' A
#
# COMPACT_ATOMS: atom_id res chain seq x y z
N MET A 1 31.89 -23.84 9.86
CA MET A 1 30.47 -23.94 9.49
C MET A 1 29.99 -22.52 9.22
N ALA A 2 29.85 -22.14 7.93
CA ALA A 2 29.40 -20.80 7.57
C ALA A 2 27.90 -20.68 7.85
N ALA A 3 27.50 -19.73 8.68
CA ALA A 3 26.09 -19.43 8.93
C ALA A 3 25.42 -19.08 7.58
N PRO A 4 24.21 -19.60 7.30
CA PRO A 4 23.51 -19.24 6.08
C PRO A 4 23.20 -17.74 6.15
N VAL A 5 23.82 -16.96 5.26
CA VAL A 5 23.39 -15.60 4.98
C VAL A 5 21.96 -15.73 4.48
N ALA A 6 21.00 -15.52 5.39
CA ALA A 6 19.61 -15.42 5.05
C ALA A 6 19.54 -14.38 3.92
N LYS A 7 19.13 -14.84 2.73
CA LYS A 7 18.91 -14.01 1.56
C LYS A 7 17.94 -12.94 2.03
N LYS A 8 18.46 -11.74 2.34
CA LYS A 8 17.70 -10.59 2.81
C LYS A 8 16.78 -10.25 1.65
N VAL A 9 15.60 -10.88 1.62
CA VAL A 9 14.59 -10.68 0.59
C VAL A 9 14.41 -9.19 0.57
N GLU A 10 14.79 -8.56 -0.55
CA GLU A 10 14.80 -7.11 -0.69
C GLU A 10 13.44 -6.62 -0.18
N GLY A 11 13.43 -5.85 0.91
CA GLY A 11 12.20 -5.54 1.64
C GLY A 11 11.14 -4.81 0.80
N TRP A 12 11.51 -4.37 -0.41
CA TRP A 12 10.60 -3.90 -1.44
C TRP A 12 9.85 -5.01 -2.17
N LYS A 13 10.54 -6.08 -2.58
CA LYS A 13 9.96 -7.23 -3.30
C LYS A 13 8.96 -8.02 -2.44
N ALA A 14 9.10 -7.93 -1.12
CA ALA A 14 8.19 -8.56 -0.17
C ALA A 14 6.90 -7.76 0.09
N LYS A 15 6.78 -6.52 -0.41
CA LYS A 15 5.60 -5.68 -0.17
C LYS A 15 4.42 -6.14 -1.02
N LYS A 16 3.24 -6.14 -0.40
CA LYS A 16 1.96 -6.25 -1.09
C LYS A 16 1.47 -4.87 -1.49
N TRP A 17 0.76 -4.79 -2.61
CA TRP A 17 0.16 -3.57 -3.11
C TRP A 17 -1.33 -3.57 -2.82
N TYR A 18 -1.80 -2.50 -2.19
CA TYR A 18 -3.19 -2.32 -1.80
C TYR A 18 -3.84 -1.23 -2.64
N GLN A 19 -5.09 -1.49 -3.04
CA GLN A 19 -5.88 -0.57 -3.84
C GLN A 19 -6.67 0.37 -2.94
N LEU A 20 -6.44 1.68 -3.08
CA LEU A 20 -7.17 2.70 -2.34
C LEU A 20 -8.41 3.10 -3.13
N VAL A 21 -9.58 2.70 -2.63
CA VAL A 21 -10.87 3.00 -3.23
C VAL A 21 -11.51 4.18 -2.53
N ALA A 22 -12.00 5.15 -3.31
CA ALA A 22 -12.73 6.30 -2.80
C ALA A 22 -14.03 5.86 -2.11
N PRO A 23 -14.49 6.60 -1.09
CA PRO A 23 -15.84 6.42 -0.56
C PRO A 23 -16.91 6.59 -1.65
N LYS A 24 -18.04 5.86 -1.54
CA LYS A 24 -19.15 5.93 -2.51
C LYS A 24 -19.70 7.35 -2.73
N VAL A 25 -19.63 8.19 -1.70
CA VAL A 25 -20.04 9.60 -1.77
C VAL A 25 -19.22 10.43 -2.76
N LEU A 26 -18.03 9.95 -3.14
CA LEU A 26 -17.12 10.59 -4.09
C LEU A 26 -16.99 9.77 -5.39
N GLY A 27 -17.93 8.85 -5.67
CA GLY A 27 -17.95 8.09 -6.93
C GLY A 27 -17.32 6.70 -6.87
N GLY A 28 -16.68 6.31 -5.76
CA GLY A 28 -16.16 4.94 -5.58
C GLY A 28 -14.98 4.58 -6.50
N GLY A 29 -14.33 5.59 -7.08
CA GLY A 29 -13.23 5.42 -8.01
C GLY A 29 -11.95 4.90 -7.36
N ASP A 30 -11.12 4.28 -8.17
CA ASP A 30 -9.77 3.88 -7.81
C ASP A 30 -8.85 5.09 -7.75
N ILE A 31 -8.22 5.32 -6.60
CA ILE A 31 -7.41 6.52 -6.39
C ILE A 31 -5.92 6.22 -6.55
N ALA A 32 -5.41 5.21 -5.85
CA ALA A 32 -3.97 4.95 -5.77
C ALA A 32 -3.64 3.52 -5.34
N LEU A 33 -2.40 3.11 -5.62
CA LEU A 33 -1.82 1.86 -5.14
C LEU A 33 -0.80 2.15 -4.04
N ILE A 34 -0.98 1.52 -2.88
CA ILE A 34 -0.13 1.74 -1.71
C ILE A 34 0.58 0.44 -1.35
N PRO A 35 1.92 0.43 -1.29
CA PRO A 35 2.65 -0.73 -0.83
C PRO A 35 2.66 -0.81 0.71
N ALA A 36 2.42 -2.00 1.25
CA ALA A 36 2.61 -2.31 2.67
C ALA A 36 3.24 -3.71 2.83
N SER A 37 3.92 -3.91 3.95
CA SER A 37 4.55 -5.20 4.25
C SER A 37 3.49 -6.25 4.58
N ASP A 38 2.47 -5.86 5.36
CA ASP A 38 1.40 -6.72 5.85
C ASP A 38 0.08 -5.95 5.94
N ASP A 39 -1.02 -6.70 6.07
CA ASP A 39 -2.40 -6.19 6.10
C ASP A 39 -2.69 -5.31 7.32
N GLU A 40 -1.95 -5.44 8.42
CA GLU A 40 -2.10 -4.59 9.59
C GLU A 40 -1.42 -3.22 9.40
N HIS A 41 -0.35 -3.17 8.60
CA HIS A 41 0.47 -1.97 8.40
C HIS A 41 -0.16 -0.95 7.42
N ILE A 42 -1.27 -1.30 6.77
CA ILE A 42 -2.03 -0.39 5.90
C ILE A 42 -3.12 0.38 6.66
N ILE A 43 -3.56 -0.14 7.81
CA ILE A 43 -4.63 0.43 8.62
C ILE A 43 -4.13 1.75 9.24
N ASN A 44 -5.03 2.74 9.38
CA ASN A 44 -4.74 4.07 9.95
C ASN A 44 -3.72 4.92 9.16
N ARG A 45 -3.54 4.68 7.86
CA ARG A 45 -2.79 5.61 7.00
C ARG A 45 -3.67 6.77 6.54
N ILE A 46 -3.09 7.97 6.54
CA ILE A 46 -3.74 9.19 6.04
C ILE A 46 -3.13 9.54 4.69
N VAL A 47 -3.97 9.68 3.66
CA VAL A 47 -3.56 10.07 2.31
C VAL A 47 -4.21 11.40 1.96
N LYS A 48 -3.41 12.36 1.51
CA LYS A 48 -3.89 13.67 1.08
C LYS A 48 -3.98 13.68 -0.44
N ILE A 49 -5.19 13.77 -0.97
CA ILE A 49 -5.47 13.76 -2.41
C ILE A 49 -6.30 15.00 -2.74
N PRO A 50 -5.97 15.76 -3.81
CA PRO A 50 -6.79 16.87 -4.26
C PRO A 50 -8.13 16.37 -4.81
N LEU A 51 -9.20 17.16 -4.61
CA LEU A 51 -10.56 16.78 -5.02
C LEU A 51 -10.66 16.48 -6.54
N LYS A 52 -9.87 17.19 -7.36
CA LYS A 52 -9.77 16.99 -8.82
C LYS A 52 -9.39 15.56 -9.23
N GLU A 53 -8.68 14.83 -8.39
CA GLU A 53 -8.28 13.45 -8.71
C GLU A 53 -9.32 12.41 -8.29
N VAL A 54 -10.35 12.83 -7.53
CA VAL A 54 -11.42 11.95 -7.06
C VAL A 54 -12.71 12.17 -7.86
N THR A 55 -12.99 13.39 -8.33
CA THR A 55 -14.20 13.76 -9.07
C THR A 55 -13.94 14.34 -10.45
#